data_AF-A0A969CDI9-F1
#
_entry.id   AF-A0A969CDI9-F1
#
_cell.length_a   1.000
_cell.length_b   1.000
_cell.length_c   1.000
_cell.angle_alpha   90.00
_cell.angle_beta   90.00
_cell.angle_gamma   90.00
#
_symmetry.space_group_name_H-M   'P 1'
#
loop_
_entity.id
_entity.type
_entity.pdbx_description
1 polymer ?
#
loop_
_entity_poly.entity_id
_entity_poly.type
_entity_poly.pdbx_seq_one_letter_code
_entity_poly.pdbx_strand_id
1 'polypeptide(L)' 'MIAQVETKTYTAEEYLEAEVNSQERHEFINGEIVVMTGGTPNHNEIISILNAIFRVSLKGKPYSIFASDQRLWVPQLNNY' A
#
# COMPACT_ATOMS: atom_id res chain seq x y z
N MET A 1 -32.40 -10.17 15.14
CA MET A 1 -32.23 -9.62 13.79
C MET A 1 -30.73 -9.56 13.55
N ILE A 2 -30.22 -10.29 12.55
CA ILE A 2 -28.79 -10.26 12.21
C ILE A 2 -28.66 -9.10 11.22
N ALA A 3 -27.96 -8.03 11.60
CA ALA A 3 -27.69 -6.93 10.70
C ALA A 3 -26.74 -7.44 9.61
N GLN A 4 -27.23 -7.51 8.38
CA GLN A 4 -26.39 -7.80 7.22
C GLN A 4 -25.56 -6.55 6.98
N VAL A 5 -24.26 -6.64 7.26
CA VAL A 5 -23.33 -5.56 6.91
C VAL A 5 -23.26 -5.53 5.39
N GLU A 6 -23.89 -4.53 4.77
CA GLU A 6 -23.66 -4.26 3.35
C GLU A 6 -22.18 -3.92 3.18
N THR A 7 -21.42 -4.84 2.58
CA THR A 7 -20.06 -4.57 2.13
C THR A 7 -20.13 -3.58 0.98
N LYS A 8 -19.91 -2.30 1.28
CA LYS A 8 -19.75 -1.27 0.25
C LYS A 8 -18.52 -1.63 -0.59
N THR A 9 -18.73 -1.80 -1.89
CA THR A 9 -17.64 -1.93 -2.88
C THR A 9 -17.25 -0.54 -3.35
N TYR A 10 -15.96 -0.21 -3.27
CA TYR A 10 -15.41 1.07 -3.69
C TYR A 10 -14.78 0.94 -5.08
N THR A 11 -14.81 2.02 -5.87
CA THR A 11 -13.90 2.13 -7.03
C THR A 11 -12.49 2.53 -6.59
N ALA A 12 -11.53 2.33 -7.48
CA ALA A 12 -10.16 2.82 -7.32
C ALA A 12 -10.12 4.33 -7.02
N GLU A 13 -10.92 5.11 -7.75
CA GLU A 13 -11.01 6.57 -7.60
C GLU A 13 -11.58 6.96 -6.23
N GLU A 14 -12.66 6.30 -5.81
CA GLU A 14 -13.27 6.53 -4.48
C GLU A 14 -12.29 6.19 -3.35
N TYR A 15 -11.51 5.12 -3.49
CA TYR A 15 -10.44 4.78 -2.56
C TYR A 15 -9.38 5.90 -2.50
N LEU A 16 -8.89 6.38 -3.66
CA LEU A 16 -7.87 7.43 -3.70
C LEU A 16 -8.35 8.73 -3.07
N GLU A 17 -9.61 9.13 -3.31
CA GLU A 17 -10.21 10.33 -2.68
C GLU A 17 -10.32 10.19 -1.16
N ALA A 18 -10.73 9.01 -0.67
CA ALA A 18 -10.82 8.73 0.75
C ALA A 18 -9.43 8.74 1.41
N GLU A 19 -8.44 8.14 0.76
CA GLU A 19 -7.09 7.97 1.27
C GLU A 19 -6.33 9.30 1.41
N VAL A 20 -6.59 10.29 0.56
CA VAL A 20 -5.98 11.64 0.65
C VAL A 20 -6.27 12.34 1.98
N ASN A 21 -7.44 12.09 2.57
CA ASN A 21 -7.90 12.75 3.80
C ASN A 21 -7.78 11.83 5.04
N SER A 22 -7.26 10.62 4.86
CA SER A 22 -7.18 9.62 5.91
C SER A 22 -6.04 9.88 6.88
N GLN A 23 -6.26 9.58 8.16
CA GLN A 23 -5.22 9.56 9.19
C GLN A 23 -4.47 8.21 9.23
N GLU A 24 -5.11 7.16 8.71
CA GLU A 24 -4.57 5.80 8.62
C GLU A 24 -4.28 5.47 7.15
N ARG A 25 -3.36 4.55 6.93
CA ARG A 25 -3.06 4.06 5.57
C ARG A 25 -3.92 2.85 5.27
N HIS A 26 -4.38 2.73 4.04
CA HIS A 26 -5.15 1.58 3.60
C HIS A 26 -4.61 0.93 2.32
N GLU A 27 -4.85 -0.36 2.18
CA GLU A 27 -4.75 -1.10 0.92
C GLU A 27 -6.13 -1.17 0.26
N PHE A 28 -6.14 -1.13 -1.07
CA PHE A 28 -7.33 -1.39 -1.85
C PHE A 28 -7.23 -2.79 -2.44
N ILE A 29 -8.20 -3.64 -2.13
CA ILE A 29 -8.20 -5.04 -2.57
C ILE A 29 -9.56 -5.37 -3.17
N ASN A 30 -9.65 -5.44 -4.50
CA ASN A 30 -10.86 -5.82 -5.23
C ASN A 30 -12.13 -5.05 -4.82
N GLY A 31 -12.01 -3.75 -4.53
CA GLY A 31 -13.14 -2.93 -4.10
C GLY A 31 -13.32 -2.83 -2.58
N GLU A 32 -12.47 -3.49 -1.79
CA GLU A 32 -12.42 -3.34 -0.34
C GLU A 32 -11.28 -2.39 0.08
N ILE A 33 -11.50 -1.61 1.14
CA ILE A 33 -10.49 -0.75 1.76
C ILE A 33 -10.09 -1.38 3.09
N VAL A 34 -8.83 -1.81 3.21
CA VAL A 34 -8.31 -2.54 4.37
C VAL A 34 -7.26 -1.69 5.07
N VAL A 35 -7.44 -1.46 6.38
CA VAL A 35 -6.46 -0.71 7.19
C VAL A 35 -5.14 -1.45 7.20
N MET A 36 -4.06 -0.76 6.84
CA MET A 36 -2.71 -1.29 6.98
C MET A 36 -2.21 -1.13 8.40
N THR A 37 -1.52 -2.16 8.90
CA THR A 37 -0.66 -2.00 10.06
C THR A 37 0.45 -0.99 9.79
N GLY A 38 0.59 0.01 10.67
CA GLY A 38 1.68 0.97 10.62
C GLY A 38 3.06 0.32 10.80
N GLY A 39 4.11 1.06 10.44
CA GLY A 39 5.48 0.61 10.62
C GLY A 39 5.92 0.65 12.09
N THR A 40 6.60 -0.40 12.56
CA THR A 40 7.34 -0.36 13.83
C THR A 40 8.77 0.14 13.59
N PRO A 41 9.49 0.63 14.62
CA PRO A 41 10.90 1.03 14.47
C PRO A 41 11.76 -0.09 13.88
N ASN A 42 11.61 -1.34 14.36
CA ASN A 42 12.35 -2.49 13.84
C ASN A 42 12.02 -2.78 12.37
N HIS A 43 10.74 -2.66 11.97
CA HIS A 43 10.34 -2.80 10.57
C HIS A 43 11.05 -1.75 9.70
N ASN A 44 11.06 -0.49 10.15
CA ASN A 44 11.65 0.60 9.39
C ASN A 44 13.18 0.49 9.29
N GLU A 45 13.85 -0.02 10.32
CA GLU A 45 15.28 -0.31 10.29
C GLU A 45 15.61 -1.38 9.24
N ILE A 46 14.87 -2.49 9.22
CA ILE A 46 15.06 -3.57 8.24
C ILE A 46 14.84 -3.06 6.81
N ILE A 47 13.75 -2.32 6.57
CA ILE A 47 13.45 -1.76 5.25
C ILE A 47 14.53 -0.77 4.82
N SER A 48 15.04 0.08 5.73
CA SER A 48 16.09 1.04 5.43
C SER A 48 17.39 0.36 4.98
N ILE A 49 17.83 -0.66 5.71
CA ILE A 49 19.03 -1.45 5.37
C ILE A 49 18.84 -2.13 4.01
N LEU A 50 17.69 -2.77 3.79
CA LEU A 50 17.40 -3.46 2.53
C LEU A 50 17.39 -2.49 1.34
N ASN A 51 16.79 -1.31 1.51
CA ASN A 51 16.73 -0.27 0.49
C ASN A 51 18.15 0.21 0.12
N ALA A 52 19.01 0.43 1.12
CA ALA A 52 20.40 0.82 0.92
C ALA A 52 21.19 -0.24 0.14
N ILE A 53 21.05 -1.52 0.51
CA ILE A 53 21.69 -2.64 -0.20
C ILE A 53 21.25 -2.65 -1.67
N PHE A 54 19.95 -2.59 -1.95
CA PHE A 54 19.46 -2.60 -3.33
C PHE A 54 19.92 -1.40 -4.15
N ARG A 55 19.93 -0.19 -3.57
CA ARG A 55 20.41 1.01 -4.27
C ARG A 55 21.87 0.90 -4.70
N VAL A 56 22.72 0.30 -3.87
CA VAL A 56 24.13 0.08 -4.20
C VAL A 56 24.28 -1.07 -5.21
N SER A 57 23.68 -2.22 -4.93
CA SER A 57 23.84 -3.43 -5.75
C SER A 57 23.23 -3.31 -7.15
N LEU A 58 22.19 -2.49 -7.32
CA LEU A 58 21.49 -2.29 -8.60
C LEU A 58 21.85 -0.97 -9.28
N LYS A 59 22.88 -0.27 -8.81
CA LYS A 59 23.31 1.00 -9.40
C LYS A 59 23.61 0.84 -10.90
N GLY A 60 23.03 1.71 -11.73
CA GLY A 60 23.18 1.70 -13.19
C GLY A 60 22.33 0.66 -13.93
N LYS A 61 21.51 -0.13 -13.21
CA LYS A 61 20.48 -0.98 -13.81
C LYS A 61 19.17 -0.20 -13.99
N PRO A 62 18.28 -0.62 -14.90
CA PRO A 62 17.01 0.07 -15.17
C PRO A 62 15.95 -0.24 -14.11
N TYR A 63 16.30 -0.18 -12.82
CA TYR A 63 15.40 -0.46 -11.71
C TYR A 63 15.24 0.77 -10.81
N SER A 64 14.00 1.03 -10.41
CA SER A 64 13.66 1.99 -9.37
C SER A 64 13.38 1.23 -8.07
N ILE A 65 13.90 1.73 -6.96
CA ILE A 65 13.74 1.11 -5.64
C ILE A 65 12.85 2.00 -4.78
N PHE A 66 11.73 1.43 -4.34
CA PHE A 66 10.73 2.07 -3.49
C PHE A 66 10.62 1.34 -2.15
N ALA A 67 10.17 2.04 -1.12
CA ALA A 67 9.83 1.43 0.16
C ALA A 67 8.35 0.97 0.15
N SER A 68 7.95 0.29 1.22
CA SER A 68 6.63 -0.35 1.35
C SER A 68 5.46 0.63 1.38
N ASP A 69 5.72 1.93 1.52
CA ASP A 69 4.74 3.02 1.52
C ASP A 69 4.38 3.55 0.13
N GLN A 70 5.15 3.18 -0.90
CA GLN A 70 4.80 3.49 -2.28
C GLN A 70 3.57 2.67 -2.71
N ARG A 71 2.48 3.37 -2.99
CA ARG A 71 1.27 2.79 -3.60
C ARG A 71 1.56 2.37 -5.05
N LEU A 72 1.05 1.20 -5.45
CA LEU A 72 1.27 0.63 -6.79
C LEU A 72 -0.05 0.09 -7.35
N TRP A 73 -0.51 0.66 -8.46
CA TRP A 73 -1.67 0.11 -9.16
C TRP A 73 -1.33 -1.18 -9.89
N VAL A 74 -2.09 -2.24 -9.62
CA VAL A 74 -2.02 -3.51 -10.36
C VAL A 74 -3.41 -3.81 -10.97
N PRO A 75 -3.67 -3.36 -12.22
CA PRO A 75 -5.00 -3.47 -12.82
C PRO A 75 -5.53 -4.90 -12.91
N GLN A 76 -4.64 -5.88 -13.15
CA GLN A 76 -5.02 -7.29 -13.27
C GLN A 76 -5.55 -7.88 -11.96
N LEU A 77 -5.17 -7.27 -10.83
CA LEU A 77 -5.61 -7.69 -9.50
C LEU A 77 -6.69 -6.75 -8.94
N ASN A 78 -6.97 -5.63 -9.60
CA ASN A 78 -7.83 -4.56 -9.09
C ASN A 78 -7.39 -4.09 -7.69
N ASN A 79 -6.07 -3.87 -7.51
CA ASN A 79 -5.47 -3.58 -6.21
C ASN A 79 -4.51 -2.38 -6.24
N TYR A 80 -4.53 -1.58 -5.17
CA TYR A 80 -3.55 -0.52 -4.87
C TYR A 80 -2.76 -0.80 -3.59
#